data_AF-A0A7R9W0G5-F1
#
_entry.id   AF-A0A7R9W0G5-F1
#
_cell.length_a   1.000
_cell.length_b   1.000
_cell.length_c   1.000
_cell.angle_alpha   90.00
_cell.angle_beta   90.00
_cell.angle_gamma   90.00
#
_symmetry.space_group_name_H-M   'P 1'
#
loop_
_entity.id
_entity.type
_entity.pdbx_description
1 polymer ?
#
loop_
_entity_poly.entity_id
_entity_poly.type
_entity_poly.pdbx_seq_one_letter_code
_entity_poly.pdbx_strand_id
1 'polypeptide(L)'
;IPVVSPADSDITALQDEHLRSSCKCALNKIHFMVEDYLDGHKENALNSSLHEPARFYFHLCGNYHYRDNVNVHGINGWLCLVRGWFGCQMPMIPLGSDVHTFMGCADVWSGLSEDTWDIFRREDNFGRDFEGIKGLNGNCLKNSQYGTYSGGHSFVGRNAEDMEKAARRKDSKYQQYANKFAYFFSKQFLVKRMFEILNAESKPEYYGFRNACKDLFPVFKGSLGISEDGLDIFLYDEDLMYLDVDRAALFFWWCGVCKETESIRAAINEESKASRTTISEDSNDENDENTCPICFEEKDNIVPIPHWEAKGDISSHRMCKDCMEKYKKNECPFCHEVSLKESLLSLISKFVHEVKTKSMEGDPNQLAALTESWQFMEMEHGSNPRVLHRIAKLVLLDAEFSTLLHHCVRTKGAWMRDA
;
A
#
# COMPACT_ATOMS: atom_id res chain seq x y z
N ILE A 1 4.60 -15.90 19.11
CA ILE A 1 5.19 -16.88 18.17
C ILE A 1 5.16 -16.22 16.80
N PRO A 2 6.33 -15.94 16.19
CA PRO A 2 6.37 -15.40 14.85
C PRO A 2 5.63 -16.35 13.91
N VAL A 3 4.79 -15.82 13.03
CA VAL A 3 4.17 -16.61 11.96
C VAL A 3 5.31 -16.95 11.01
N VAL A 4 5.67 -18.23 10.94
CA VAL A 4 6.67 -18.69 9.96
C VAL A 4 5.98 -18.63 8.60
N SER A 5 6.51 -17.81 7.70
CA SER A 5 6.00 -17.65 6.34
C SER A 5 6.29 -18.91 5.52
N PRO A 6 5.29 -19.63 5.00
CA PRO A 6 5.52 -20.70 4.03
C PRO A 6 6.32 -20.23 2.80
N ALA A 7 6.17 -18.96 2.40
CA ALA A 7 6.93 -18.39 1.30
C ALA A 7 8.45 -18.44 1.55
N ASP A 8 8.93 -18.27 2.79
CA ASP A 8 10.37 -18.28 3.07
C ASP A 8 10.99 -19.65 2.77
N SER A 9 10.29 -20.73 3.13
CA SER A 9 10.73 -22.10 2.82
C SER A 9 10.66 -22.39 1.33
N ASP A 10 9.55 -22.05 0.68
CA ASP A 10 9.31 -22.34 -0.74
C ASP A 10 10.29 -21.57 -1.63
N ILE A 11 10.50 -20.28 -1.34
CA ILE A 11 11.46 -19.44 -2.05
C ILE A 11 12.88 -19.95 -1.83
N THR A 12 13.25 -20.35 -0.62
CA THR A 12 14.60 -20.87 -0.33
C THR A 12 14.90 -22.17 -1.08
N ALA A 13 13.87 -22.98 -1.36
CA ALA A 13 14.00 -24.23 -2.10
C ALA A 13 14.19 -24.04 -3.63
N LEU A 14 13.95 -22.85 -4.18
CA LEU A 14 14.12 -22.56 -5.61
C LEU A 14 15.57 -22.76 -6.05
N GLN A 15 15.82 -23.51 -7.13
CA GLN A 15 17.19 -23.76 -7.60
C GLN A 15 17.82 -22.55 -8.30
N ASP A 16 17.02 -21.77 -9.03
CA ASP A 16 17.46 -20.54 -9.70
C ASP A 16 17.73 -19.42 -8.67
N GLU A 17 18.99 -18.99 -8.59
CA GLU A 17 19.43 -17.96 -7.65
C GLU A 17 18.87 -16.57 -7.97
N HIS A 18 18.72 -16.22 -9.24
CA HIS A 18 18.17 -14.94 -9.67
C HIS A 18 16.69 -14.85 -9.33
N LEU A 19 15.92 -15.90 -9.66
CA LEU A 19 14.50 -15.99 -9.30
C LEU A 19 14.32 -15.95 -7.77
N ARG A 20 15.11 -16.72 -7.03
CA ARG A 20 15.10 -16.73 -5.56
C ARG A 20 15.32 -15.33 -4.98
N SER A 21 16.31 -14.59 -5.51
CA SER A 21 16.62 -13.23 -5.08
C SER A 21 15.46 -12.27 -5.37
N SER A 22 14.89 -12.35 -6.57
CA SER A 22 13.71 -11.56 -6.99
C SER A 22 12.50 -11.82 -6.08
N CYS A 23 12.14 -13.07 -5.82
CA CYS A 23 11.03 -13.42 -4.94
C CYS A 23 11.26 -12.94 -3.49
N LYS A 24 12.49 -13.04 -2.95
CA LYS A 24 12.80 -12.49 -1.61
C LYS A 24 12.62 -10.98 -1.56
N CYS A 25 13.07 -10.27 -2.59
CA CYS A 25 12.86 -8.84 -2.71
C CYS A 25 11.36 -8.49 -2.74
N ALA A 26 10.58 -9.22 -3.55
CA ALA A 26 9.13 -9.05 -3.65
C ALA A 26 8.42 -9.32 -2.32
N LEU A 27 8.77 -10.40 -1.60
CA LEU A 27 8.18 -10.75 -0.31
C LEU A 27 8.43 -9.66 0.75
N ASN A 28 9.69 -9.21 0.88
CA ASN A 28 10.04 -8.11 1.78
C ASN A 28 9.27 -6.83 1.44
N LYS A 29 9.05 -6.58 0.15
CA LYS A 29 8.28 -5.43 -0.32
C LYS A 29 6.81 -5.53 0.10
N ILE A 30 6.19 -6.71 -0.01
CA ILE A 30 4.83 -6.95 0.49
C ILE A 30 4.78 -6.72 2.00
N HIS A 31 5.73 -7.25 2.77
CA HIS A 31 5.77 -7.03 4.24
C HIS A 31 5.83 -5.56 4.59
N PHE A 32 6.70 -4.79 3.94
CA PHE A 32 6.80 -3.34 4.13
C PHE A 32 5.47 -2.63 3.85
N MET A 33 4.84 -2.92 2.70
CA MET A 33 3.57 -2.30 2.33
C MET A 33 2.42 -2.66 3.28
N VAL A 34 2.40 -3.91 3.74
CA VAL A 34 1.42 -4.39 4.72
C VAL A 34 1.63 -3.73 6.09
N GLU A 35 2.86 -3.55 6.53
CA GLU A 35 3.17 -2.86 7.79
C GLU A 35 2.65 -1.41 7.77
N ASP A 36 2.98 -0.65 6.71
CA ASP A 36 2.48 0.72 6.53
C ASP A 36 0.94 0.76 6.48
N TYR A 37 0.32 -0.15 5.71
CA TYR A 37 -1.14 -0.25 5.65
C TYR A 37 -1.76 -0.48 7.03
N LEU A 38 -1.19 -1.41 7.81
CA LEU A 38 -1.73 -1.81 9.11
C LEU A 38 -1.69 -0.68 10.12
N ASP A 39 -0.71 0.22 10.06
CA ASP A 39 -0.66 1.37 10.96
C ASP A 39 -1.81 2.34 10.70
N GLY A 40 -2.07 2.70 9.44
CA GLY A 40 -3.25 3.48 9.08
C GLY A 40 -4.57 2.76 9.39
N HIS A 41 -4.61 1.43 9.21
CA HIS A 41 -5.81 0.63 9.52
C HIS A 41 -6.10 0.60 11.02
N LYS A 42 -5.08 0.46 11.87
CA LYS A 42 -5.20 0.51 13.33
C LYS A 42 -5.77 1.85 13.79
N GLU A 43 -5.26 2.96 13.26
CA GLU A 43 -5.77 4.31 13.58
C GLU A 43 -7.23 4.45 13.17
N ASN A 44 -7.59 4.03 11.96
CA ASN A 44 -8.99 4.07 11.51
C ASN A 44 -9.91 3.16 12.35
N ALA A 45 -9.43 2.00 12.78
CA ALA A 45 -10.16 1.11 13.68
C ALA A 45 -10.35 1.73 15.07
N LEU A 46 -9.33 2.39 15.62
CA LEU A 46 -9.41 3.14 16.87
C LEU A 46 -10.43 4.27 16.75
N ASN A 47 -10.39 5.02 15.66
CA ASN A 47 -11.31 6.10 15.36
C ASN A 47 -12.74 5.63 15.32
N SER A 48 -13.01 4.58 14.54
CA SER A 48 -14.36 4.06 14.31
C SER A 48 -14.97 3.37 15.53
N SER A 49 -14.15 2.73 16.38
CA SER A 49 -14.67 1.92 17.50
C SER A 49 -14.63 2.62 18.86
N LEU A 50 -13.72 3.56 19.10
CA LEU A 50 -13.47 4.14 20.42
C LEU A 50 -13.52 5.67 20.40
N HIS A 51 -12.71 6.30 19.55
CA HIS A 51 -12.45 7.74 19.62
C HIS A 51 -13.63 8.59 19.12
N GLU A 52 -14.08 8.39 17.88
CA GLU A 52 -15.19 9.16 17.30
C GLU A 52 -16.53 8.86 17.98
N PRO A 53 -16.85 7.60 18.37
CA PRO A 53 -18.00 7.31 19.23
C PRO A 53 -17.95 8.06 20.57
N ALA A 54 -16.78 8.23 21.18
CA ALA A 54 -16.65 9.00 22.42
C ALA A 54 -16.91 10.49 22.19
N ARG A 55 -16.33 11.08 21.14
CA ARG A 55 -16.61 12.48 20.76
C ARG A 55 -18.10 12.69 20.50
N PHE A 56 -18.71 11.82 19.71
CA PHE A 56 -20.14 11.87 19.41
C PHE A 56 -21.00 11.76 20.68
N TYR A 57 -20.67 10.83 21.57
CA TYR A 57 -21.39 10.65 22.84
C TYR A 57 -21.34 11.92 23.72
N PHE A 58 -20.15 12.52 23.91
CA PHE A 58 -20.03 13.75 24.70
C PHE A 58 -20.71 14.94 24.03
N HIS A 59 -20.71 15.00 22.70
CA HIS A 59 -21.47 15.97 21.93
C HIS A 59 -22.97 15.85 22.23
N LEU A 60 -23.54 14.64 22.19
CA LEU A 60 -24.96 14.42 22.51
C LEU A 60 -25.29 14.72 23.97
N CYS A 61 -24.35 14.51 24.89
CA CYS A 61 -24.52 14.89 26.29
C CYS A 61 -24.48 16.41 26.54
N GLY A 62 -24.13 17.21 25.52
CA GLY A 62 -23.89 18.65 25.67
C GLY A 62 -22.60 18.98 26.44
N ASN A 63 -21.72 18.00 26.66
CA ASN A 63 -20.46 18.18 27.39
C ASN A 63 -19.31 18.43 26.41
N TYR A 64 -19.33 19.61 25.77
CA TYR A 64 -18.33 19.99 24.75
C TYR A 64 -16.91 20.04 25.30
N HIS A 65 -16.74 20.40 26.58
CA HIS A 65 -15.44 20.35 27.23
C HIS A 65 -14.87 18.92 27.20
N TYR A 66 -15.67 17.91 27.52
CA TYR A 66 -15.18 16.52 27.51
C TYR A 66 -14.99 16.01 26.08
N ARG A 67 -15.88 16.39 25.15
CA ARG A 67 -15.73 16.09 23.72
C ARG A 67 -14.35 16.54 23.20
N ASP A 68 -13.97 17.78 23.49
CA ASP A 68 -12.71 18.35 22.99
C ASP A 68 -11.49 17.73 23.68
N ASN A 69 -11.66 17.20 24.89
CA ASN A 69 -10.63 16.45 25.62
C ASN A 69 -10.52 14.98 25.21
N VAL A 70 -11.36 14.45 24.31
CA VAL A 70 -11.17 13.11 23.74
C VAL A 70 -9.84 13.04 22.99
N ASN A 71 -9.51 14.08 22.20
CA ASN A 71 -8.30 14.17 21.39
C ASN A 71 -7.03 14.39 22.21
N VAL A 72 -7.15 14.84 23.47
CA VAL A 72 -6.03 15.25 24.31
C VAL A 72 -5.77 14.24 25.42
N HIS A 73 -6.81 13.96 26.23
CA HIS A 73 -6.71 13.10 27.41
C HIS A 73 -7.38 11.74 27.20
N GLY A 74 -8.54 11.71 26.56
CA GLY A 74 -9.30 10.48 26.33
C GLY A 74 -8.54 9.45 25.51
N ILE A 75 -7.85 9.90 24.47
CA ILE A 75 -7.04 9.08 23.57
C ILE A 75 -6.02 8.21 24.31
N ASN A 76 -5.40 8.73 25.38
CA ASN A 76 -4.45 7.98 26.21
C ASN A 76 -5.09 6.73 26.82
N GLY A 77 -6.35 6.85 27.29
CA GLY A 77 -7.13 5.73 27.81
C GLY A 77 -7.47 4.69 26.77
N TRP A 78 -7.94 5.12 25.58
CA TRP A 78 -8.30 4.21 24.49
C TRP A 78 -7.10 3.44 23.95
N LEU A 79 -5.96 4.10 23.76
CA LEU A 79 -4.70 3.47 23.39
C LEU A 79 -4.20 2.50 24.46
N CYS A 80 -4.30 2.87 25.74
CA CYS A 80 -3.97 2.00 26.87
C CYS A 80 -4.88 0.77 26.94
N LEU A 81 -6.17 0.91 26.61
CA LEU A 81 -7.09 -0.22 26.48
C LEU A 81 -6.64 -1.16 25.37
N VAL A 82 -6.35 -0.66 24.17
CA VAL A 82 -5.94 -1.48 23.03
C VAL A 82 -4.62 -2.20 23.32
N ARG A 83 -3.63 -1.48 23.84
CA ARG A 83 -2.33 -2.05 24.25
C ARG A 83 -2.51 -3.11 25.34
N GLY A 84 -3.28 -2.81 26.38
CA GLY A 84 -3.54 -3.73 27.48
C GLY A 84 -4.29 -4.98 27.05
N TRP A 85 -5.33 -4.83 26.23
CA TRP A 85 -6.17 -5.94 25.82
C TRP A 85 -5.49 -6.82 24.75
N PHE A 86 -4.95 -6.24 23.70
CA PHE A 86 -4.44 -7.00 22.56
C PHE A 86 -2.92 -7.22 22.59
N GLY A 87 -2.18 -6.46 23.41
CA GLY A 87 -0.73 -6.35 23.25
C GLY A 87 -0.33 -5.69 21.92
N CYS A 88 -1.28 -4.98 21.28
CA CYS A 88 -1.06 -4.32 20.00
C CYS A 88 -0.37 -2.97 20.23
N GLN A 89 0.72 -2.74 19.50
CA GLN A 89 1.36 -1.44 19.44
C GLN A 89 0.64 -0.58 18.38
N MET A 90 0.13 0.56 18.84
CA MET A 90 -0.45 1.60 17.99
C MET A 90 0.66 2.56 17.52
N PRO A 91 0.50 3.24 16.38
CA PRO A 91 1.45 4.27 15.94
C PRO A 91 1.60 5.40 16.96
N MET A 92 0.50 5.76 17.63
CA MET A 92 0.49 6.73 18.72
C MET A 92 0.83 6.07 20.08
N ILE A 93 1.78 6.67 20.81
CA ILE A 93 2.19 6.19 22.14
C ILE A 93 1.38 6.93 23.22
N PRO A 94 0.64 6.22 24.10
CA PRO A 94 -0.14 6.88 25.14
C PRO A 94 0.71 7.35 26.32
N LEU A 95 0.30 8.47 26.92
CA LEU A 95 0.75 8.91 28.23
C LEU A 95 -0.01 8.15 29.33
N GLY A 96 0.53 7.02 29.79
CA GLY A 96 -0.13 6.17 30.80
C GLY A 96 -0.40 6.87 32.15
N SER A 97 0.42 7.86 32.51
CA SER A 97 0.29 8.62 33.75
C SER A 97 -0.76 9.74 33.69
N ASP A 98 -1.47 9.91 32.58
CA ASP A 98 -2.48 10.96 32.42
C ASP A 98 -3.65 10.75 33.38
N VAL A 99 -3.75 11.62 34.38
CA VAL A 99 -4.81 11.61 35.39
C VAL A 99 -6.12 12.25 34.91
N HIS A 100 -6.10 12.92 33.75
CA HIS A 100 -7.26 13.57 33.14
C HIS A 100 -7.94 12.72 32.07
N THR A 101 -7.50 11.48 31.86
CA THR A 101 -8.09 10.55 30.88
C THR A 101 -9.61 10.41 30.99
N PHE A 102 -10.16 10.52 32.20
CA PHE A 102 -11.62 10.48 32.43
C PHE A 102 -12.41 11.59 31.71
N MET A 103 -11.75 12.70 31.32
CA MET A 103 -12.39 13.83 30.62
C MET A 103 -12.72 13.52 29.16
N GLY A 104 -12.20 12.42 28.59
CA GLY A 104 -12.48 12.03 27.21
C GLY A 104 -12.64 10.52 27.01
N CYS A 105 -12.63 9.76 28.11
CA CYS A 105 -12.75 8.30 28.12
C CYS A 105 -13.74 7.88 29.22
N ALA A 106 -14.84 7.26 28.81
CA ALA A 106 -15.95 6.88 29.67
C ALA A 106 -16.68 5.66 29.10
N ASP A 107 -17.70 5.15 29.80
CA ASP A 107 -18.52 4.01 29.34
C ASP A 107 -19.52 4.42 28.22
N VAL A 108 -19.00 5.01 27.14
CA VAL A 108 -19.78 5.62 26.06
C VAL A 108 -20.69 4.65 25.31
N TRP A 109 -20.29 3.38 25.15
CA TRP A 109 -21.12 2.40 24.44
C TRP A 109 -22.34 1.97 25.26
N SER A 110 -22.24 1.95 26.60
CA SER A 110 -23.41 1.78 27.47
C SER A 110 -24.33 3.02 27.45
N GLY A 111 -23.79 4.19 27.10
CA GLY A 111 -24.54 5.43 26.92
C GLY A 111 -25.19 5.60 25.55
N LEU A 112 -24.75 4.85 24.53
CA LEU A 112 -25.22 4.93 23.15
C LEU A 112 -26.18 3.78 22.80
N SER A 113 -27.00 4.00 21.76
CA SER A 113 -27.85 2.95 21.21
C SER A 113 -27.06 1.84 20.51
N GLU A 114 -27.62 0.62 20.43
CA GLU A 114 -26.95 -0.47 19.71
C GLU A 114 -26.90 -0.16 18.21
N ASP A 115 -27.98 0.43 17.66
CA ASP A 115 -28.06 0.89 16.27
C ASP A 115 -26.95 1.90 15.92
N THR A 116 -26.43 2.64 16.91
CA THR A 116 -25.28 3.53 16.71
C THR A 116 -24.05 2.75 16.24
N TRP A 117 -23.82 1.54 16.76
CA TRP A 117 -22.72 0.70 16.34
C TRP A 117 -22.88 0.24 14.89
N ASP A 118 -24.10 -0.08 14.47
CA ASP A 118 -24.38 -0.46 13.08
C ASP A 118 -24.10 0.67 12.08
N ILE A 119 -24.03 1.92 12.54
CA ILE A 119 -23.59 3.07 11.73
C ILE A 119 -22.05 3.14 11.69
N PHE A 120 -21.39 3.12 12.84
CA PHE A 120 -19.92 3.27 12.93
C PHE A 120 -19.16 2.09 12.32
N ARG A 121 -19.70 0.88 12.36
CA ARG A 121 -19.03 -0.32 11.83
C ARG A 121 -19.04 -0.43 10.30
N ARG A 122 -19.77 0.44 9.61
CA ARG A 122 -19.89 0.37 8.15
C ARG A 122 -18.59 0.75 7.48
N GLU A 123 -18.32 0.06 6.38
CA GLU A 123 -17.09 0.26 5.61
C GLU A 123 -16.95 1.69 5.07
N ASP A 124 -18.05 2.33 4.66
CA ASP A 124 -18.08 3.70 4.15
C ASP A 124 -17.83 4.77 5.24
N ASN A 125 -17.95 4.39 6.52
CA ASN A 125 -17.71 5.27 7.66
C ASN A 125 -16.36 5.01 8.36
N PHE A 126 -15.62 3.99 7.90
CA PHE A 126 -14.38 3.57 8.54
C PHE A 126 -13.33 4.70 8.57
N GLY A 127 -12.93 5.08 9.77
CA GLY A 127 -11.94 6.11 10.05
C GLY A 127 -12.45 7.55 9.92
N ARG A 128 -13.75 7.77 9.63
CA ARG A 128 -14.31 9.11 9.46
C ARG A 128 -14.63 9.77 10.80
N ASP A 129 -14.49 11.10 10.83
CA ASP A 129 -15.01 11.95 11.89
C ASP A 129 -16.53 11.82 12.01
N PHE A 130 -17.05 11.78 13.24
CA PHE A 130 -18.48 11.57 13.46
C PHE A 130 -19.36 12.66 12.80
N GLU A 131 -18.84 13.88 12.65
CA GLU A 131 -19.54 14.99 12.01
C GLU A 131 -19.85 14.72 10.52
N GLY A 132 -19.07 13.85 9.87
CA GLY A 132 -19.24 13.46 8.47
C GLY A 132 -20.09 12.20 8.25
N ILE A 133 -20.55 11.54 9.33
CA ILE A 133 -21.24 10.24 9.24
C ILE A 133 -22.76 10.45 9.17
N LYS A 134 -23.36 9.95 8.08
CA LYS A 134 -24.82 9.97 7.91
C LYS A 134 -25.51 9.01 8.86
N GLY A 135 -26.63 9.44 9.44
CA GLY A 135 -27.47 8.63 10.33
C GLY A 135 -27.23 8.89 11.82
N LEU A 136 -26.09 9.46 12.19
CA LEU A 136 -25.85 9.89 13.57
C LEU A 136 -26.76 11.08 13.93
N ASN A 137 -27.50 10.95 15.04
CA ASN A 137 -28.44 11.98 15.50
C ASN A 137 -28.71 11.86 17.02
N GLY A 138 -29.53 12.76 17.57
CA GLY A 138 -29.85 12.82 19.00
C GLY A 138 -30.50 11.55 19.58
N ASN A 139 -31.20 10.75 18.76
CA ASN A 139 -31.84 9.52 19.22
C ASN A 139 -30.83 8.40 19.55
N CYS A 140 -29.56 8.58 19.17
CA CYS A 140 -28.49 7.64 19.50
C CYS A 140 -28.10 7.66 21.00
N LEU A 141 -28.50 8.68 21.76
CA LEU A 141 -28.20 8.78 23.20
C LEU A 141 -29.22 8.02 24.03
N LYS A 142 -28.77 7.00 24.79
CA LYS A 142 -29.59 6.25 25.75
C LYS A 142 -29.44 6.78 27.18
N ASN A 143 -28.22 7.09 27.61
CA ASN A 143 -27.93 7.48 28.98
C ASN A 143 -26.73 8.42 29.03
N SER A 144 -26.94 9.66 29.48
CA SER A 144 -25.90 10.68 29.61
C SER A 144 -25.06 10.57 30.90
N GLN A 145 -25.46 9.73 31.87
CA GLN A 145 -24.80 9.65 33.18
C GLN A 145 -23.34 9.19 33.10
N TYR A 146 -22.98 8.40 32.08
CA TYR A 146 -21.60 7.98 31.86
C TYR A 146 -20.70 9.15 31.43
N GLY A 147 -21.27 10.26 30.96
CA GLY A 147 -20.54 11.43 30.49
C GLY A 147 -20.17 12.43 31.60
N THR A 148 -20.38 12.04 32.87
CA THR A 148 -20.09 12.84 34.05
C THR A 148 -18.68 12.58 34.58
N TYR A 149 -18.19 13.47 35.46
CA TYR A 149 -16.93 13.29 36.18
C TYR A 149 -16.83 11.91 36.86
N SER A 150 -17.88 11.53 37.61
CA SER A 150 -17.94 10.23 38.29
C SER A 150 -18.03 9.06 37.31
N GLY A 151 -18.79 9.21 36.22
CA GLY A 151 -18.89 8.23 35.15
C GLY A 151 -17.53 7.90 34.54
N GLY A 152 -16.79 8.91 34.07
CA GLY A 152 -15.45 8.75 33.52
C GLY A 152 -14.47 8.10 34.50
N HIS A 153 -14.42 8.55 35.75
CA HIS A 153 -13.53 7.99 36.77
C HIS A 153 -13.85 6.52 37.10
N SER A 154 -15.14 6.17 37.21
CA SER A 154 -15.53 4.77 37.46
C SER A 154 -15.10 3.84 36.32
N PHE A 155 -15.09 4.36 35.09
CA PHE A 155 -14.71 3.60 33.91
C PHE A 155 -13.19 3.44 33.77
N VAL A 156 -12.43 4.54 33.88
CA VAL A 156 -10.98 4.58 33.64
C VAL A 156 -10.15 4.15 34.85
N GLY A 157 -10.55 4.55 36.06
CA GLY A 157 -9.70 4.47 37.26
C GLY A 157 -9.00 5.81 37.54
N ARG A 158 -7.78 5.75 38.09
CA ARG A 158 -7.03 6.96 38.47
C ARG A 158 -6.31 7.62 37.28
N ASN A 159 -5.92 6.84 36.29
CA ASN A 159 -5.21 7.27 35.08
C ASN A 159 -5.35 6.21 33.97
N ALA A 160 -4.80 6.49 32.79
CA ALA A 160 -4.80 5.55 31.66
C ALA A 160 -4.09 4.22 31.95
N GLU A 161 -3.05 4.21 32.80
CA GLU A 161 -2.32 2.99 33.18
C GLU A 161 -3.19 2.00 34.00
N ASP A 162 -4.06 2.50 34.88
CA ASP A 162 -5.02 1.65 35.61
C ASP A 162 -5.96 0.94 34.63
N MET A 163 -6.43 1.65 33.60
CA MET A 163 -7.25 1.10 32.53
C MET A 163 -6.49 0.02 31.74
N GLU A 164 -5.22 0.26 31.39
CA GLU A 164 -4.38 -0.76 30.74
C GLU A 164 -4.24 -2.02 31.59
N LYS A 165 -3.93 -1.88 32.88
CA LYS A 165 -3.77 -3.02 33.81
C LYS A 165 -5.05 -3.82 33.95
N ALA A 166 -6.21 -3.18 33.93
CA ALA A 166 -7.50 -3.86 33.96
C ALA A 166 -7.83 -4.52 32.60
N ALA A 167 -7.55 -3.87 31.48
CA ALA A 167 -7.69 -4.47 30.14
C ALA A 167 -6.79 -5.70 29.95
N ARG A 168 -5.56 -5.66 30.47
CA ARG A 168 -4.61 -6.80 30.46
C ARG A 168 -5.12 -8.00 31.26
N ARG A 169 -5.89 -7.75 32.32
CA ARG A 169 -6.58 -8.76 33.11
C ARG A 169 -7.91 -9.22 32.51
N LYS A 170 -8.27 -8.73 31.31
CA LYS A 170 -9.52 -9.04 30.61
C LYS A 170 -10.76 -8.69 31.43
N ASP A 171 -10.71 -7.56 32.13
CA ASP A 171 -11.87 -7.02 32.86
C ASP A 171 -13.08 -6.91 31.93
N SER A 172 -14.21 -7.53 32.33
CA SER A 172 -15.40 -7.67 31.50
C SER A 172 -15.98 -6.32 31.06
N LYS A 173 -15.75 -5.24 31.81
CA LYS A 173 -16.23 -3.90 31.44
C LYS A 173 -15.64 -3.39 30.13
N TYR A 174 -14.45 -3.85 29.74
CA TYR A 174 -13.79 -3.43 28.50
C TYR A 174 -14.03 -4.40 27.34
N GLN A 175 -14.72 -5.52 27.57
CA GLN A 175 -14.92 -6.54 26.56
C GLN A 175 -15.68 -6.00 25.34
N GLN A 176 -16.72 -5.18 25.55
CA GLN A 176 -17.47 -4.59 24.43
C GLN A 176 -16.60 -3.68 23.54
N TYR A 177 -15.70 -2.91 24.15
CA TYR A 177 -14.78 -2.01 23.46
C TYR A 177 -13.76 -2.79 22.65
N ALA A 178 -13.19 -3.83 23.27
CA ALA A 178 -12.27 -4.73 22.58
C ALA A 178 -12.94 -5.44 21.40
N ASN A 179 -14.17 -5.95 21.58
CA ASN A 179 -14.90 -6.62 20.49
C ASN A 179 -15.18 -5.67 19.32
N LYS A 180 -15.57 -4.41 19.59
CA LYS A 180 -15.81 -3.40 18.55
C LYS A 180 -14.53 -2.99 17.83
N PHE A 181 -13.40 -2.88 18.53
CA PHE A 181 -12.09 -2.65 17.89
C PHE A 181 -11.67 -3.86 17.03
N ALA A 182 -11.78 -5.07 17.57
CA ALA A 182 -11.41 -6.31 16.89
C ALA A 182 -12.25 -6.62 15.65
N TYR A 183 -13.49 -6.13 15.58
CA TYR A 183 -14.35 -6.28 14.40
C TYR A 183 -13.66 -5.84 13.11
N PHE A 184 -12.93 -4.72 13.16
CA PHE A 184 -12.21 -4.18 12.00
C PHE A 184 -10.98 -5.01 11.60
N PHE A 185 -10.58 -5.98 12.42
CA PHE A 185 -9.52 -6.96 12.13
C PHE A 185 -10.08 -8.33 11.76
N SER A 186 -11.40 -8.45 11.60
CA SER A 186 -12.00 -9.66 11.04
C SER A 186 -11.49 -9.89 9.62
N LYS A 187 -11.37 -11.16 9.22
CA LYS A 187 -10.92 -11.56 7.87
C LYS A 187 -11.67 -10.78 6.78
N GLN A 188 -13.00 -10.73 6.87
CA GLN A 188 -13.87 -10.07 5.88
C GLN A 188 -13.63 -8.57 5.77
N PHE A 189 -13.22 -7.90 6.85
CA PHE A 189 -12.98 -6.47 6.83
C PHE A 189 -11.52 -6.14 6.46
N LEU A 190 -10.57 -6.76 7.16
CA LEU A 190 -9.15 -6.44 7.03
C LEU A 190 -8.58 -6.96 5.71
N VAL A 191 -8.75 -8.25 5.39
CA VAL A 191 -8.09 -8.86 4.23
C VAL A 191 -8.58 -8.25 2.94
N LYS A 192 -9.90 -8.08 2.82
CA LYS A 192 -10.54 -7.44 1.66
C LYS A 192 -9.94 -6.06 1.41
N ARG A 193 -10.05 -5.17 2.41
CA ARG A 193 -9.59 -3.79 2.29
C ARG A 193 -8.08 -3.69 2.09
N MET A 194 -7.31 -4.53 2.77
CA MET A 194 -5.85 -4.57 2.65
C MET A 194 -5.45 -4.91 1.23
N PHE A 195 -6.03 -5.98 0.66
CA PHE A 195 -5.73 -6.35 -0.72
C PHE A 195 -6.17 -5.26 -1.70
N GLU A 196 -7.41 -4.78 -1.63
CA GLU A 196 -7.93 -3.78 -2.57
C GLU A 196 -7.13 -2.47 -2.54
N ILE A 197 -6.76 -1.98 -1.35
CA ILE A 197 -6.01 -0.72 -1.20
C ILE A 197 -4.57 -0.88 -1.69
N LEU A 198 -3.90 -1.99 -1.35
CA LEU A 198 -2.55 -2.26 -1.83
C LEU A 198 -2.53 -2.49 -3.36
N ASN A 199 -3.51 -3.23 -3.88
CA ASN A 199 -3.66 -3.50 -5.31
C ASN A 199 -4.01 -2.25 -6.13
N ALA A 200 -4.75 -1.31 -5.56
CA ALA A 200 -4.99 -0.01 -6.17
C ALA A 200 -3.71 0.82 -6.33
N GLU A 201 -2.68 0.53 -5.51
CA GLU A 201 -1.42 1.26 -5.47
C GLU A 201 -1.66 2.78 -5.32
N SER A 202 -2.65 3.19 -4.53
CA SER A 202 -3.11 4.58 -4.46
C SER A 202 -2.18 5.52 -3.69
N LYS A 203 -1.21 4.97 -2.96
CA LYS A 203 -0.16 5.70 -2.25
C LYS A 203 1.22 5.37 -2.82
N PRO A 204 2.19 6.33 -2.80
CA PRO A 204 3.55 6.08 -3.25
C PRO A 204 4.22 4.87 -2.58
N GLU A 205 3.94 4.64 -1.30
CA GLU A 205 4.47 3.52 -0.50
C GLU A 205 4.00 2.16 -1.06
N TYR A 206 2.86 2.12 -1.73
CA TYR A 206 2.24 0.90 -2.28
C TYR A 206 2.64 0.62 -3.73
N TYR A 207 3.43 1.49 -4.36
CA TYR A 207 3.80 1.34 -5.76
C TYR A 207 4.59 0.06 -6.03
N GLY A 208 4.10 -0.74 -6.97
CA GLY A 208 4.66 -2.03 -7.35
C GLY A 208 4.32 -3.17 -6.39
N PHE A 209 3.19 -3.08 -5.68
CA PHE A 209 2.52 -4.21 -5.05
C PHE A 209 2.13 -5.27 -6.08
N ARG A 210 1.55 -4.86 -7.22
CA ARG A 210 1.13 -5.78 -8.29
C ARG A 210 2.31 -6.53 -8.89
N ASN A 211 3.42 -5.84 -9.11
CA ASN A 211 4.66 -6.47 -9.59
C ASN A 211 5.21 -7.46 -8.57
N ALA A 212 5.23 -7.12 -7.28
CA ALA A 212 5.65 -8.05 -6.24
C ALA A 212 4.75 -9.30 -6.19
N CYS A 213 3.43 -9.13 -6.35
CA CYS A 213 2.50 -10.24 -6.46
C CYS A 213 2.79 -11.12 -7.67
N LYS A 214 3.04 -10.51 -8.85
CA LYS A 214 3.41 -11.23 -10.07
C LYS A 214 4.69 -12.05 -9.91
N ASP A 215 5.70 -11.50 -9.23
CA ASP A 215 6.97 -12.18 -8.99
C ASP A 215 6.83 -13.36 -8.00
N LEU A 216 5.86 -13.29 -7.08
CA LEU A 216 5.62 -14.32 -6.07
C LEU A 216 4.64 -15.40 -6.51
N PHE A 217 3.69 -15.05 -7.37
CA PHE A 217 2.59 -15.95 -7.73
C PHE A 217 3.04 -17.28 -8.34
N PRO A 218 4.06 -17.37 -9.22
CA PRO A 218 4.54 -18.65 -9.74
C PRO A 218 4.99 -19.63 -8.66
N VAL A 219 5.62 -19.13 -7.59
CA VAL A 219 6.09 -19.94 -6.47
C VAL A 219 4.91 -20.37 -5.60
N PHE A 220 4.03 -19.42 -5.28
CA PHE A 220 2.79 -19.68 -4.53
C PHE A 220 1.89 -20.71 -5.21
N LYS A 221 1.65 -20.56 -6.52
CA LYS A 221 0.80 -21.50 -7.27
C LYS A 221 1.42 -22.88 -7.34
N GLY A 222 2.74 -22.96 -7.53
CA GLY A 222 3.49 -24.22 -7.56
C GLY A 222 3.45 -24.95 -6.22
N SER A 223 3.50 -24.25 -5.08
CA SER A 223 3.47 -24.89 -3.76
C SER A 223 2.09 -25.39 -3.36
N LEU A 224 1.02 -24.80 -3.90
CA LEU A 224 -0.37 -25.17 -3.60
C LEU A 224 -1.07 -25.97 -4.72
N GLY A 225 -0.43 -26.14 -5.87
CA GLY A 225 -1.01 -26.85 -7.02
C GLY A 225 -2.15 -26.08 -7.72
N ILE A 226 -2.13 -24.75 -7.63
CA ILE A 226 -3.11 -23.85 -8.24
C ILE A 226 -2.90 -23.82 -9.77
N SER A 227 -3.99 -23.93 -10.53
CA SER A 227 -3.95 -24.03 -12.00
C SER A 227 -3.91 -22.68 -12.71
N GLU A 228 -4.44 -21.64 -12.07
CA GLU A 228 -4.66 -20.32 -12.64
C GLU A 228 -3.33 -19.63 -13.00
N ASP A 229 -3.34 -18.85 -14.08
CA ASP A 229 -2.13 -18.22 -14.63
C ASP A 229 -1.77 -16.90 -13.97
N GLY A 230 -2.74 -16.23 -13.34
CA GLY A 230 -2.57 -14.95 -12.68
C GLY A 230 -3.17 -14.93 -11.27
N LEU A 231 -2.58 -14.13 -10.38
CA LEU A 231 -3.10 -13.94 -9.04
C LEU A 231 -4.48 -13.25 -9.08
N ASP A 232 -4.70 -12.34 -10.02
CA ASP A 232 -6.00 -11.69 -10.25
C ASP A 232 -7.08 -12.70 -10.63
N ILE A 233 -6.78 -13.62 -11.55
CA ILE A 233 -7.71 -14.70 -11.94
C ILE A 233 -8.00 -15.62 -10.76
N PHE A 234 -6.99 -15.90 -9.94
CA PHE A 234 -7.17 -16.70 -8.73
C PHE A 234 -8.03 -15.99 -7.68
N LEU A 235 -7.82 -14.68 -7.46
CA LEU A 235 -8.41 -13.96 -6.34
C LEU A 235 -9.81 -13.39 -6.61
N TYR A 236 -10.21 -13.21 -7.86
CA TYR A 236 -11.52 -12.67 -8.20
C TYR A 236 -12.39 -13.73 -8.86
N ASP A 237 -13.69 -13.48 -8.89
CA ASP A 237 -14.64 -14.29 -9.65
C ASP A 237 -14.43 -14.17 -11.17
N GLU A 238 -15.18 -14.95 -11.95
CA GLU A 238 -15.05 -15.01 -13.42
C GLU A 238 -15.22 -13.64 -14.09
N ASP A 239 -16.04 -12.76 -13.51
CA ASP A 239 -16.29 -11.40 -14.01
C ASP A 239 -15.27 -10.36 -13.47
N LEU A 240 -14.31 -10.78 -12.64
CA LEU A 240 -13.32 -9.93 -11.97
C LEU A 240 -13.94 -8.78 -11.13
N MET A 241 -15.13 -9.00 -10.60
CA MET A 241 -15.91 -8.00 -9.86
C MET A 241 -15.82 -8.16 -8.36
N TYR A 242 -15.74 -9.40 -7.88
CA TYR A 242 -15.80 -9.72 -6.46
C TYR A 242 -14.54 -10.45 -6.01
N LEU A 243 -13.84 -9.87 -5.04
CA LEU A 243 -12.68 -10.47 -4.41
C LEU A 243 -13.09 -11.66 -3.53
N ASP A 244 -12.55 -12.83 -3.79
CA ASP A 244 -12.57 -13.97 -2.88
C ASP A 244 -11.61 -13.71 -1.70
N VAL A 245 -12.20 -13.32 -0.57
CA VAL A 245 -11.47 -12.97 0.63
C VAL A 245 -10.76 -14.19 1.24
N ASP A 246 -11.24 -15.41 1.03
CA ASP A 246 -10.60 -16.62 1.53
C ASP A 246 -9.34 -16.95 0.74
N ARG A 247 -9.38 -16.81 -0.60
CA ARG A 247 -8.20 -16.94 -1.45
C ARG A 247 -7.18 -15.83 -1.19
N ALA A 248 -7.62 -14.60 -0.96
CA ALA A 248 -6.74 -13.50 -0.57
C ALA A 248 -6.09 -13.74 0.80
N ALA A 249 -6.84 -14.28 1.77
CA ALA A 249 -6.32 -14.65 3.08
C ALA A 249 -5.30 -15.80 2.98
N LEU A 250 -5.53 -16.77 2.09
CA LEU A 250 -4.59 -17.84 1.79
C LEU A 250 -3.26 -17.29 1.24
N PHE A 251 -3.30 -16.36 0.29
CA PHE A 251 -2.10 -15.71 -0.23
C PHE A 251 -1.34 -14.95 0.87
N PHE A 252 -2.04 -14.16 1.69
CA PHE A 252 -1.40 -13.44 2.80
C PHE A 252 -0.89 -14.37 3.91
N TRP A 253 -1.53 -15.51 4.14
CA TRP A 253 -0.98 -16.53 5.03
C TRP A 253 0.31 -17.13 4.48
N TRP A 254 0.34 -17.45 3.19
CA TRP A 254 1.55 -17.97 2.53
C TRP A 254 2.69 -16.95 2.60
N CYS A 255 2.39 -15.66 2.45
CA CYS A 255 3.33 -14.56 2.67
C CYS A 255 3.71 -14.35 4.16
N GLY A 256 3.12 -15.06 5.12
CA GLY A 256 3.42 -14.90 6.56
C GLY A 256 2.75 -13.70 7.23
N VAL A 257 1.80 -13.04 6.56
CA VAL A 257 1.02 -11.91 7.10
C VAL A 257 -0.14 -12.39 7.96
N CYS A 258 -0.86 -13.42 7.51
CA CYS A 258 -1.98 -14.00 8.25
C CYS A 258 -1.58 -15.29 8.96
N LYS A 259 -2.25 -15.59 10.09
CA LYS A 259 -2.17 -16.92 10.70
C LYS A 259 -3.02 -17.91 9.91
N GLU A 260 -2.61 -19.17 9.94
CA GLU A 260 -3.40 -20.26 9.41
C GLU A 260 -4.75 -20.34 10.15
N THR A 261 -5.84 -20.47 9.40
CA THR A 261 -7.20 -20.65 9.92
C THR A 261 -7.82 -21.93 9.34
N GLU A 262 -8.94 -22.36 9.91
CA GLU A 262 -9.70 -23.49 9.35
C GLU A 262 -10.18 -23.21 7.92
N SER A 263 -10.52 -21.96 7.58
CA SER A 263 -10.93 -21.61 6.21
C SER A 263 -9.76 -21.67 5.22
N ILE A 264 -8.57 -21.23 5.64
CA ILE A 264 -7.33 -21.37 4.86
C ILE A 264 -7.01 -22.85 4.63
N ARG A 265 -7.12 -23.71 5.66
CA ARG A 265 -6.94 -25.15 5.51
C ARG A 265 -7.95 -25.79 4.57
N ALA A 266 -9.20 -25.35 4.61
CA ALA A 266 -10.23 -25.82 3.69
C ALA A 266 -9.86 -25.47 2.25
N ALA A 267 -9.47 -24.21 1.98
CA ALA A 267 -9.04 -23.77 0.66
C ALA A 267 -7.83 -24.59 0.14
N ILE A 268 -6.80 -24.81 0.97
CA ILE A 268 -5.65 -25.66 0.59
C ILE A 268 -6.09 -27.07 0.16
N ASN A 269 -7.03 -27.66 0.90
CA ASN A 269 -7.53 -29.02 0.62
C ASN A 269 -8.39 -29.08 -0.65
N GLU A 270 -9.11 -28.01 -0.98
CA GLU A 270 -9.91 -27.92 -2.20
C GLU A 270 -9.01 -27.81 -3.44
N GLU A 271 -8.03 -26.92 -3.41
CA GLU A 271 -7.08 -26.73 -4.52
C GLU A 271 -6.23 -28.00 -4.77
N SER A 272 -5.80 -28.66 -3.70
CA SER A 272 -5.06 -29.93 -3.79
C SER A 272 -5.87 -31.07 -4.45
N LYS A 273 -7.20 -31.02 -4.42
CA LYS A 273 -8.07 -32.02 -5.07
C LYS A 273 -8.28 -31.69 -6.55
N ALA A 274 -8.41 -30.42 -6.91
CA ALA A 274 -8.57 -29.98 -8.29
C ALA A 274 -7.35 -30.39 -9.14
N SER A 275 -6.14 -30.18 -8.60
CA SER A 275 -4.86 -30.50 -9.27
C SER A 275 -4.68 -31.99 -9.60
N ARG A 276 -5.32 -32.92 -8.88
CA ARG A 276 -5.20 -34.37 -9.14
C ARG A 276 -6.07 -34.89 -10.28
N THR A 277 -6.99 -34.08 -10.82
CA THR A 277 -7.98 -34.54 -11.79
C THR A 277 -7.61 -34.21 -13.24
N THR A 278 -6.60 -33.37 -13.47
CA THR A 278 -6.30 -32.76 -14.78
C THR A 278 -5.04 -33.26 -15.49
N ILE A 279 -4.35 -34.29 -14.99
CA ILE A 279 -3.15 -34.82 -15.64
C ILE A 279 -3.51 -36.01 -16.56
N SER A 280 -4.18 -35.70 -17.69
CA SER A 280 -4.12 -36.49 -18.92
C SER A 280 -4.75 -35.71 -20.07
N GLU A 281 -3.96 -34.96 -20.83
CA GLU A 281 -4.04 -34.84 -22.30
C GLU A 281 -3.09 -33.72 -22.80
N ASP A 282 -2.19 -34.15 -23.68
CA ASP A 282 -1.38 -33.45 -24.68
C ASP A 282 -1.48 -31.92 -24.84
N SER A 283 -0.34 -31.24 -24.80
CA SER A 283 0.00 -30.22 -25.81
C SER A 283 1.52 -30.01 -25.94
N ASN A 284 2.07 -30.53 -27.04
CA ASN A 284 3.30 -29.99 -27.66
C ASN A 284 2.89 -28.71 -28.38
N ASP A 285 3.08 -27.56 -27.75
CA ASP A 285 2.88 -26.25 -28.38
C ASP A 285 4.24 -25.74 -28.88
N GLU A 286 4.56 -26.09 -30.13
CA GLU A 286 5.76 -25.62 -30.81
C GLU A 286 5.57 -24.16 -31.27
N ASN A 287 6.09 -23.23 -30.45
CA ASN A 287 6.68 -21.93 -30.80
C ASN A 287 6.30 -21.33 -32.18
N ASP A 288 5.24 -20.53 -32.21
CA ASP A 288 4.95 -19.62 -33.32
C ASP A 288 5.74 -18.29 -33.16
N GLU A 289 7.06 -18.34 -33.42
CA GLU A 289 7.99 -17.20 -33.24
C GLU A 289 7.75 -16.02 -34.22
N ASN A 290 6.88 -16.18 -35.22
CA ASN A 290 6.70 -15.21 -36.32
C ASN A 290 5.39 -14.41 -36.28
N THR A 291 4.59 -14.54 -35.22
CA THR A 291 3.33 -13.79 -35.09
C THR A 291 3.49 -12.55 -34.21
N CYS A 292 3.17 -11.35 -34.75
CA CYS A 292 3.32 -10.10 -34.00
C CYS A 292 2.22 -10.00 -32.93
N PRO A 293 2.54 -9.87 -31.64
CA PRO A 293 1.54 -9.89 -30.56
C PRO A 293 0.67 -8.62 -30.48
N ILE A 294 0.96 -7.59 -31.28
CA ILE A 294 0.20 -6.33 -31.29
C ILE A 294 -0.85 -6.33 -32.40
N CYS A 295 -0.50 -6.78 -33.60
CA CYS A 295 -1.41 -6.80 -34.75
C CYS A 295 -1.92 -8.21 -35.09
N PHE A 296 -1.38 -9.26 -34.47
CA PHE A 296 -1.68 -10.67 -34.72
C PHE A 296 -1.47 -11.10 -36.18
N GLU A 297 -0.55 -10.44 -36.88
CA GLU A 297 -0.17 -10.81 -38.25
C GLU A 297 1.20 -11.52 -38.21
N GLU A 298 1.35 -12.56 -39.01
CA GLU A 298 2.66 -13.16 -39.30
C GLU A 298 3.54 -12.13 -40.02
N LYS A 299 4.72 -11.86 -39.45
CA LYS A 299 5.64 -10.84 -39.93
C LYS A 299 7.09 -11.26 -39.72
N ASP A 300 7.88 -11.20 -40.79
CA ASP A 300 9.33 -11.48 -40.73
C ASP A 300 10.14 -10.39 -39.98
N ASN A 301 9.51 -9.25 -39.65
CA ASN A 301 10.18 -8.08 -39.08
C ASN A 301 9.83 -7.85 -37.59
N ILE A 302 9.56 -8.92 -36.85
CA ILE A 302 9.34 -8.89 -35.41
C ILE A 302 10.68 -8.72 -34.70
N VAL A 303 10.88 -7.58 -34.05
CA VAL A 303 12.13 -7.24 -33.37
C VAL A 303 11.88 -6.99 -31.88
N PRO A 304 12.82 -7.36 -30.99
CA PRO A 304 12.76 -6.97 -29.59
C PRO A 304 12.71 -5.45 -29.43
N ILE A 305 11.86 -4.98 -28.53
CA ILE A 305 11.75 -3.57 -28.18
C ILE A 305 12.96 -3.19 -27.35
N PRO A 306 13.72 -2.14 -27.72
CA PRO A 306 14.87 -1.70 -26.96
C PRO A 306 14.42 -1.10 -25.62
N HIS A 307 14.83 -1.72 -24.51
CA HIS A 307 14.61 -1.20 -23.16
C HIS A 307 15.86 -0.49 -22.67
N TRP A 308 15.70 0.61 -21.93
CA TRP A 308 16.86 1.34 -21.43
C TRP A 308 17.67 0.58 -20.37
N GLU A 309 17.01 0.03 -19.35
CA GLU A 309 17.58 -0.99 -18.44
C GLU A 309 16.51 -2.06 -18.33
N ALA A 310 16.65 -3.10 -19.13
CA ALA A 310 15.80 -4.28 -19.01
C ALA A 310 15.94 -4.87 -17.61
N LYS A 311 14.83 -5.05 -16.89
CA LYS A 311 14.80 -5.86 -15.67
C LYS A 311 14.43 -7.28 -16.07
N GLY A 312 15.44 -8.11 -16.27
CA GLY A 312 15.27 -9.51 -16.68
C GLY A 312 15.25 -9.71 -18.20
N ASP A 313 14.78 -10.88 -18.61
CA ASP A 313 14.74 -11.26 -20.03
C ASP A 313 13.60 -10.52 -20.76
N ILE A 314 13.96 -9.81 -21.82
CA ILE A 314 13.05 -9.07 -22.70
C ILE A 314 13.00 -9.70 -24.10
N SER A 315 13.52 -10.91 -24.27
CA SER A 315 13.55 -11.63 -25.54
C SER A 315 12.16 -11.79 -26.15
N SER A 316 11.12 -11.90 -25.33
CA SER A 316 9.71 -11.99 -25.72
C SER A 316 9.01 -10.65 -25.93
N HIS A 317 9.63 -9.53 -25.55
CA HIS A 317 9.06 -8.19 -25.75
C HIS A 317 9.28 -7.74 -27.19
N ARG A 318 8.66 -8.42 -28.15
CA ARG A 318 8.84 -8.16 -29.57
C ARG A 318 7.59 -7.57 -30.20
N MET A 319 7.78 -6.71 -31.19
CA MET A 319 6.69 -6.27 -32.07
C MET A 319 7.22 -6.05 -33.48
N CYS A 320 6.33 -6.12 -34.47
CA CYS A 320 6.70 -5.79 -35.85
C CYS A 320 7.06 -4.30 -35.97
N LYS A 321 7.94 -3.96 -36.93
CA LYS A 321 8.40 -2.57 -37.15
C LYS A 321 7.25 -1.60 -37.38
N ASP A 322 6.21 -2.01 -38.11
CA ASP A 322 5.05 -1.15 -38.42
C ASP A 322 4.28 -0.76 -37.15
N CYS A 323 4.15 -1.71 -36.20
CA CYS A 323 3.55 -1.44 -34.89
C CYS A 323 4.47 -0.55 -34.04
N MET A 324 5.78 -0.74 -34.13
CA MET A 324 6.77 0.08 -33.41
C MET A 324 6.74 1.54 -33.85
N GLU A 325 6.61 1.82 -35.15
CA GLU A 325 6.48 3.19 -35.68
C GLU A 325 5.16 3.87 -35.27
N LYS A 326 4.06 3.12 -35.25
CA LYS A 326 2.76 3.63 -34.82
C LYS A 326 2.69 3.85 -33.31
N TYR A 327 3.47 3.11 -32.53
CA TYR A 327 3.45 3.14 -31.08
C TYR A 327 4.22 4.34 -30.51
N LYS A 328 3.50 5.45 -30.31
CA LYS A 328 4.09 6.74 -29.90
C LYS A 328 4.47 6.85 -28.42
N LYS A 329 4.12 5.89 -27.55
CA LYS A 329 4.45 5.94 -26.11
C LYS A 329 5.91 5.57 -25.84
N ASN A 330 6.49 6.12 -24.78
CA ASN A 330 7.90 5.88 -24.38
C ASN A 330 8.06 4.64 -23.47
N GLU A 331 7.10 3.73 -23.49
CA GLU A 331 7.01 2.59 -22.57
C GLU A 331 6.70 1.32 -23.33
N CYS A 332 7.41 0.23 -23.04
CA CYS A 332 7.13 -1.07 -23.62
C CYS A 332 5.67 -1.49 -23.33
N PRO A 333 4.87 -1.93 -24.33
CA PRO A 333 3.48 -2.34 -24.10
C PRO A 333 3.35 -3.63 -23.30
N PHE A 334 4.43 -4.40 -23.12
CA PHE A 334 4.41 -5.68 -22.41
C PHE A 334 4.75 -5.57 -20.92
N CYS A 335 5.71 -4.69 -20.57
CA CYS A 335 6.17 -4.55 -19.19
C CYS A 335 6.12 -3.12 -18.65
N HIS A 336 5.71 -2.15 -19.47
CA HIS A 336 5.61 -0.73 -19.13
C HIS A 336 6.93 -0.07 -18.67
N GLU A 337 8.06 -0.71 -18.89
CA GLU A 337 9.37 -0.10 -18.67
C GLU A 337 9.69 0.90 -19.79
N VAL A 338 10.51 1.91 -19.47
CA VAL A 338 10.85 2.99 -20.40
C VAL A 338 11.68 2.42 -21.56
N SER A 339 11.12 2.52 -22.77
CA SER A 339 11.81 2.14 -24.00
C SER A 339 12.88 3.18 -24.35
N LEU A 340 14.03 2.72 -24.84
CA LEU A 340 15.05 3.59 -25.42
C LEU A 340 14.46 4.25 -26.66
N LYS A 341 14.17 5.55 -26.58
CA LYS A 341 13.83 6.35 -27.75
C LYS A 341 14.93 7.35 -28.04
N GLU A 342 15.24 7.47 -29.33
CA GLU A 342 16.19 8.46 -29.85
C GLU A 342 15.82 9.89 -29.44
N SER A 343 14.52 10.18 -29.25
CA SER A 343 14.06 11.49 -28.78
C SER A 343 14.55 11.85 -27.38
N LEU A 344 14.53 10.90 -26.42
CA LEU A 344 14.99 11.13 -25.05
C LEU A 344 16.51 11.29 -25.02
N LEU A 345 17.24 10.47 -25.78
CA LEU A 345 18.68 10.59 -25.95
C LEU A 345 19.07 11.94 -26.57
N SER A 346 18.38 12.34 -27.64
CA SER A 346 18.59 13.63 -28.31
C SER A 346 18.33 14.79 -27.37
N LEU A 347 17.29 14.71 -26.53
CA LEU A 347 16.98 15.73 -25.52
C LEU A 347 18.11 15.86 -24.48
N ILE A 348 18.62 14.74 -23.95
CA ILE A 348 19.73 14.73 -22.98
C ILE A 348 20.99 15.33 -23.61
N SER A 349 21.38 14.86 -24.80
CA SER A 349 22.57 15.37 -25.50
C SER A 349 22.45 16.86 -25.83
N LYS A 350 21.27 17.31 -26.26
CA LYS A 350 20.99 18.73 -26.51
C LYS A 350 21.07 19.54 -25.22
N PHE A 351 20.47 19.08 -24.13
CA PHE A 351 20.50 19.75 -22.84
C PHE A 351 21.93 19.92 -22.32
N VAL A 352 22.73 18.84 -22.31
CA VAL A 352 24.13 18.88 -21.87
C VAL A 352 24.95 19.84 -22.75
N HIS A 353 24.75 19.81 -24.07
CA HIS A 353 25.42 20.71 -24.99
C HIS A 353 25.04 22.18 -24.76
N GLU A 354 23.77 22.47 -24.51
CA GLU A 354 23.29 23.82 -24.22
C GLU A 354 23.80 24.33 -22.87
N VAL A 355 23.83 23.51 -21.82
CA VAL A 355 24.44 23.89 -20.53
C VAL A 355 25.90 24.25 -20.75
N LYS A 356 26.65 23.43 -21.50
CA LYS A 356 28.08 23.64 -21.74
C LYS A 356 28.36 24.94 -22.51
N THR A 357 27.58 25.22 -23.54
CA THR A 357 27.83 26.36 -24.43
C THR A 357 27.28 27.68 -23.86
N LYS A 358 26.11 27.64 -23.23
CA LYS A 358 25.39 28.85 -22.79
C LYS A 358 25.67 29.26 -21.34
N SER A 359 26.03 28.33 -20.45
CA SER A 359 26.21 28.66 -19.02
C SER A 359 27.54 29.37 -18.70
N MET A 360 28.51 29.34 -19.62
CA MET A 360 29.85 29.90 -19.40
C MET A 360 29.93 31.41 -19.65
N GLU A 361 29.06 31.97 -20.50
CA GLU A 361 29.11 33.40 -20.88
C GLU A 361 28.39 34.32 -19.89
N GLY A 362 27.63 33.75 -18.95
CA GLY A 362 26.98 34.51 -17.87
C GLY A 362 25.80 35.38 -18.31
N ASP A 363 25.25 35.18 -19.52
CA ASP A 363 24.02 35.86 -19.97
C ASP A 363 22.79 35.27 -19.25
N PRO A 364 22.11 36.04 -18.37
CA PRO A 364 20.94 35.56 -17.64
C PRO A 364 19.81 35.08 -18.54
N ASN A 365 19.68 35.62 -19.76
CA ASN A 365 18.60 35.22 -20.68
C ASN A 365 18.82 33.80 -21.21
N GLN A 366 20.08 33.41 -21.44
CA GLN A 366 20.40 32.08 -21.92
C GLN A 366 20.20 31.02 -20.82
N LEU A 367 20.51 31.37 -19.57
CA LEU A 367 20.24 30.53 -18.40
C LEU A 367 18.73 30.36 -18.19
N ALA A 368 17.95 31.44 -18.34
CA ALA A 368 16.49 31.39 -18.25
C ALA A 368 15.88 30.49 -19.35
N ALA A 369 16.38 30.58 -20.59
CA ALA A 369 15.92 29.70 -21.68
C ALA A 369 16.27 28.22 -21.43
N LEU A 370 17.41 27.95 -20.77
CA LEU A 370 17.82 26.59 -20.41
C LEU A 370 16.94 26.00 -19.30
N THR A 371 16.65 26.77 -18.25
CA THR A 371 15.75 26.34 -17.17
C THR A 371 14.32 26.16 -17.66
N GLU A 372 13.84 27.04 -18.53
CA GLU A 372 12.55 26.92 -19.18
C GLU A 372 12.45 25.64 -20.02
N SER A 373 13.51 25.28 -20.77
CA SER A 373 13.56 24.03 -21.53
C SER A 373 13.48 22.79 -20.63
N TRP A 374 14.11 22.83 -19.46
CA TRP A 374 13.98 21.77 -18.45
C TRP A 374 12.56 21.71 -17.87
N GLN A 375 11.96 22.85 -17.55
CA GLN A 375 10.58 22.92 -17.07
C GLN A 375 9.57 22.37 -18.09
N PHE A 376 9.74 22.67 -19.38
CA PHE A 376 8.89 22.09 -20.43
C PHE A 376 8.98 20.56 -20.44
N MET A 377 10.19 20.01 -20.27
CA MET A 377 10.40 18.56 -20.16
C MET A 377 9.73 17.98 -18.90
N GLU A 378 9.84 18.68 -17.75
CA GLU A 378 9.15 18.31 -16.52
C GLU A 378 7.63 18.30 -16.68
N MET A 379 7.06 19.27 -17.39
CA MET A 379 5.62 19.31 -17.66
C MET A 379 5.19 18.21 -18.65
N GLU A 380 5.94 18.01 -19.74
CA GLU A 380 5.63 17.00 -20.76
C GLU A 380 5.65 15.58 -20.18
N HIS A 381 6.56 15.31 -19.25
CA HIS A 381 6.71 14.02 -18.58
C HIS A 381 6.21 14.00 -17.13
N GLY A 382 5.46 15.03 -16.70
CA GLY A 382 5.01 15.17 -15.31
C GLY A 382 4.06 14.06 -14.84
N SER A 383 3.38 13.41 -15.79
CA SER A 383 2.55 12.22 -15.51
C SER A 383 3.37 10.94 -15.29
N ASN A 384 4.67 10.94 -15.62
CA ASN A 384 5.57 9.80 -15.43
C ASN A 384 6.87 10.21 -14.71
N PRO A 385 6.86 10.26 -13.36
CA PRO A 385 8.04 10.66 -12.58
C PRO A 385 9.24 9.73 -12.75
N ARG A 386 9.05 8.49 -13.22
CA ARG A 386 10.17 7.56 -13.50
C ARG A 386 10.99 8.01 -14.69
N VAL A 387 10.34 8.58 -15.72
CA VAL A 387 11.04 9.16 -16.88
C VAL A 387 11.87 10.36 -16.44
N LEU A 388 11.29 11.27 -15.65
CA LEU A 388 11.99 12.45 -15.12
C LEU A 388 13.22 12.08 -14.28
N HIS A 389 13.04 11.20 -13.29
CA HIS A 389 14.13 10.74 -12.44
C HIS A 389 15.29 10.16 -13.26
N ARG A 390 14.96 9.43 -14.33
CA ARG A 390 15.93 8.75 -15.16
C ARG A 390 16.67 9.68 -16.11
N ILE A 391 15.97 10.62 -16.74
CA ILE A 391 16.59 11.70 -17.53
C ILE A 391 17.57 12.47 -16.65
N ALA A 392 17.14 12.88 -15.45
CA ALA A 392 18.01 13.58 -14.50
C ALA A 392 19.25 12.74 -14.13
N LYS A 393 19.08 11.45 -13.84
CA LYS A 393 20.20 10.54 -13.56
C LYS A 393 21.19 10.47 -14.73
N LEU A 394 20.71 10.41 -15.97
CA LEU A 394 21.57 10.34 -17.16
C LEU A 394 22.32 11.64 -17.41
N VAL A 395 21.68 12.78 -17.24
CA VAL A 395 22.35 14.09 -17.28
C VAL A 395 23.47 14.13 -16.23
N LEU A 396 23.22 13.63 -15.02
CA LEU A 396 24.22 13.60 -13.94
C LEU A 396 25.36 12.59 -14.19
N LEU A 397 25.10 11.49 -14.91
CA LEU A 397 26.09 10.49 -15.26
C LEU A 397 26.87 10.83 -16.54
N ASP A 398 26.45 11.84 -17.29
CA ASP A 398 27.18 12.31 -18.47
C ASP A 398 28.55 12.87 -18.06
N ALA A 399 29.62 12.35 -18.69
CA ALA A 399 30.98 12.67 -18.32
C ALA A 399 31.33 14.15 -18.58
N GLU A 400 30.76 14.76 -19.63
CA GLU A 400 30.98 16.16 -19.93
C GLU A 400 30.25 17.07 -18.92
N PHE A 401 29.00 16.74 -18.61
CA PHE A 401 28.21 17.49 -17.63
C PHE A 401 28.82 17.39 -16.22
N SER A 402 29.27 16.21 -15.82
CA SER A 402 29.97 16.00 -14.55
C SER A 402 31.27 16.83 -14.47
N THR A 403 32.05 16.86 -15.55
CA THR A 403 33.26 17.69 -15.65
C THR A 403 32.94 19.18 -15.53
N LEU A 404 31.85 19.63 -16.16
CA LEU A 404 31.37 21.01 -16.07
C LEU A 404 30.94 21.37 -14.64
N LEU A 405 30.15 20.52 -13.97
CA LEU A 405 29.74 20.73 -12.58
C LEU A 405 30.96 20.83 -11.64
N HIS A 406 31.91 19.91 -11.75
CA HIS A 406 33.13 19.96 -10.95
C HIS A 406 33.95 21.24 -11.21
N HIS A 407 34.05 21.67 -12.47
CA HIS A 407 34.70 22.93 -12.81
C HIS A 407 33.98 24.12 -12.14
N CYS A 408 32.65 24.21 -12.25
CA CYS A 408 31.85 25.31 -11.70
C CYS A 408 31.85 25.36 -10.17
N VAL A 409 31.82 24.21 -9.49
CA VAL A 409 32.00 24.12 -8.02
C VAL A 409 33.36 24.70 -7.62
N ARG A 410 34.42 24.31 -8.32
CA ARG A 410 35.79 24.76 -8.01
C ARG A 410 35.98 26.26 -8.27
N THR A 411 35.37 26.80 -9.32
CA THR A 411 35.50 28.22 -9.69
C THR A 411 34.46 29.12 -9.03
N LYS A 412 33.50 28.56 -8.27
CA LYS A 412 32.32 29.27 -7.75
C LYS A 412 31.58 30.00 -8.87
N GLY A 413 31.32 29.29 -9.98
CA GLY A 413 30.64 29.83 -11.15
C GLY A 413 29.33 30.53 -10.79
N ALA A 414 29.07 31.69 -11.38
CA ALA A 414 27.96 32.57 -10.99
C ALA A 414 26.59 31.88 -11.07
N TRP A 415 26.36 31.07 -12.10
CA TRP A 415 25.09 30.37 -12.32
C TRP A 415 24.76 29.33 -11.23
N MET A 416 25.76 28.77 -10.52
CA MET A 416 25.53 27.84 -9.40
C MET A 416 25.01 28.52 -8.13
N ARG A 417 25.05 29.84 -8.04
CA ARG A 417 24.41 30.57 -6.92
C ARG A 417 22.95 30.88 -7.19
N ASP A 418 22.59 30.99 -8.47
CA ASP A 418 21.29 31.49 -8.93
C ASP A 418 20.37 30.36 -9.41
N ALA A 419 20.90 29.13 -9.59
CA ALA A 419 20.17 27.88 -9.77
C ALA A 419 20.05 27.14 -8.43
#